data_AF-A0A424HR09-F1
#
_entry.id   AF-A0A424HR09-F1
#
_cell.length_a   1.000
_cell.length_b   1.000
_cell.length_c   1.000
_cell.angle_alpha   90.00
_cell.angle_beta   90.00
_cell.angle_gamma   90.00
#
_symmetry.space_group_name_H-M   'P 1'
#
loop_
_entity.id
_entity.type
_entity.pdbx_description
1 polymer ?
#
loop_
_entity_poly.entity_id
_entity_poly.type
_entity_poly.pdbx_seq_one_letter_code
_entity_poly.pdbx_strand_id
1 'polypeptide(L)' 'MSIEKLCREQRNSADRLFMDFKYTAPGSDEQIQSLNTFHSLVSLWAYYLSQTTEQTHLIDKEPSLLS' A
#
# COMPACT_ATOMS: atom_id res chain seq x y z
N MET A 1 -9.64 7.66 0.44
CA MET A 1 -8.18 7.71 0.18
C MET A 1 -7.98 7.62 -1.33
N SER A 2 -7.17 8.44 -1.99
CA SER A 2 -6.89 8.28 -3.43
C SER A 2 -5.52 7.65 -3.65
N ILE A 3 -5.38 6.94 -4.78
CA ILE A 3 -4.10 6.35 -5.20
C ILE A 3 -2.99 7.39 -5.29
N GLU A 4 -3.28 8.58 -5.81
CA GLU A 4 -2.33 9.69 -5.96
C GLU A 4 -1.80 10.18 -4.62
N LYS A 5 -2.68 10.27 -3.61
CA LYS A 5 -2.30 10.67 -2.25
C LYS A 5 -1.40 9.60 -1.62
N LEU A 6 -1.79 8.32 -1.72
CA LEU A 6 -0.98 7.20 -1.19
C LEU A 6 0.41 7.17 -1.83
N CYS A 7 0.49 7.28 -3.16
CA CYS A 7 1.75 7.29 -3.89
C CYS A 7 2.65 8.47 -3.49
N ARG A 8 2.06 9.64 -3.20
CA ARG A 8 2.81 10.82 -2.78
C ARG A 8 3.37 10.66 -1.37
N GLU A 9 2.55 10.17 -0.45
CA GLU A 9 2.93 9.99 0.96
C GLU A 9 3.99 8.89 1.13
N GLN A 10 3.89 7.79 0.38
CA GLN A 10 4.81 6.67 0.52
C GLN A 10 6.15 6.86 -0.20
N ARG A 11 6.28 7.85 -1.11
CA ARG A 11 7.45 7.98 -1.99
C ARG A 11 8.77 8.07 -1.22
N ASN A 12 8.82 8.94 -0.21
CA ASN A 12 10.02 9.14 0.60
C ASN A 12 10.33 7.91 1.47
N SER A 13 9.30 7.23 1.98
CA SER A 13 9.46 5.99 2.75
C SER A 13 9.98 4.85 1.89
N ALA A 14 9.51 4.74 0.64
CA ALA A 14 9.95 3.73 -0.31
C ALA A 14 11.41 3.93 -0.72
N ASP A 15 11.83 5.17 -0.93
CA ASP A 15 13.22 5.51 -1.27
C ASP A 15 14.18 5.14 -0.13
N ARG A 16 13.86 5.58 1.10
CA ARG A 16 14.66 5.26 2.28
C ARG A 16 14.72 3.76 2.55
N LEU A 17 13.58 3.07 2.45
CA LEU A 17 13.50 1.62 2.59
C LEU A 17 14.39 0.90 1.58
N PHE A 18 14.40 1.35 0.32
CA PHE A 18 15.25 0.76 -0.71
C PHE A 18 16.73 0.94 -0.38
N MET A 19 17.12 2.13 0.07
CA MET A 19 18.49 2.42 0.48
C MET A 19 18.91 1.57 1.68
N ASP A 20 18.09 1.55 2.73
CA ASP A 20 18.37 0.84 3.98
C ASP A 20 18.41 -0.68 3.73
N PHE A 21 17.52 -1.23 2.90
CA PHE A 21 17.55 -2.66 2.58
C PHE A 21 18.80 -3.07 1.79
N LYS A 22 19.18 -2.27 0.78
CA LYS A 22 20.21 -2.63 -0.20
C LYS A 22 21.64 -2.35 0.27
N TYR A 23 21.84 -1.29 1.05
CA TYR A 23 23.18 -0.76 1.35
C TYR A 23 23.61 -0.89 2.81
N THR A 24 22.81 -1.51 3.67
CA THR A 24 23.19 -1.81 5.07
C THR A 24 23.66 -3.25 5.21
N ALA A 25 24.28 -3.57 6.34
CA ALA A 25 24.81 -4.91 6.57
C ALA A 25 23.66 -5.93 6.71
N PRO A 26 23.83 -7.16 6.18
CA PRO A 26 22.85 -8.22 6.36
C PRO A 26 22.52 -8.46 7.84
N GLY A 27 21.24 -8.38 8.20
CA GLY A 27 20.76 -8.56 9.57
C GLY A 27 21.00 -7.37 10.50
N SER A 28 21.43 -6.21 9.99
CA SER A 28 21.53 -5.00 10.82
C SER A 28 20.15 -4.48 11.22
N ASP A 29 20.11 -3.65 12.27
CA ASP A 29 18.87 -3.03 12.75
C ASP A 29 18.20 -2.20 11.65
N GLU A 30 18.98 -1.52 10.82
CA GLU A 30 18.49 -0.75 9.67
C GLU A 30 17.87 -1.66 8.60
N GLN A 31 18.51 -2.79 8.28
CA GLN A 31 17.95 -3.74 7.32
C GLN A 31 16.64 -4.33 7.84
N ILE A 32 16.58 -4.73 9.11
CA ILE A 32 15.36 -5.25 9.75
C ILE A 32 14.25 -4.19 9.75
N GLN A 33 14.59 -2.94 10.08
CA GLN A 33 13.64 -1.83 10.07
C GLN A 33 13.11 -1.54 8.66
N SER A 34 13.95 -1.67 7.63
CA SER A 34 13.52 -1.53 6.24
C SER A 34 12.49 -2.60 5.84
N LEU A 35 12.66 -3.85 6.31
CA LEU A 35 11.71 -4.94 6.08
C LEU A 35 10.38 -4.71 6.82
N ASN A 36 10.42 -4.22 8.05
CA ASN A 36 9.20 -3.86 8.79
C ASN A 36 8.43 -2.72 8.10
N THR A 37 9.16 -1.73 7.60
CA THR A 37 8.58 -0.63 6.81
C THR A 37 7.96 -1.19 5.52
N PHE A 38 8.63 -2.11 4.83
CA PHE A 38 8.14 -2.74 3.61
C PHE A 38 6.82 -3.46 3.84
N HIS A 39 6.78 -4.31 4.85
CA HIS A 39 5.58 -5.03 5.25
C HIS A 39 4.40 -4.08 5.52
N SER A 40 4.66 -2.97 6.22
CA SER A 40 3.65 -1.96 6.53
C SER A 40 3.10 -1.27 5.28
N LEU A 41 3.96 -0.87 4.35
CA LEU A 41 3.56 -0.22 3.10
C LEU A 41 2.72 -1.17 2.23
N VAL A 42 3.17 -2.42 2.07
CA VAL A 42 2.43 -3.44 1.31
C VAL A 42 1.07 -3.73 1.95
N SER A 43 1.01 -3.83 3.28
CA SER A 43 -0.25 -4.06 4.01
C SER A 43 -1.24 -2.90 3.81
N LEU A 44 -0.76 -1.66 3.76
CA LEU A 44 -1.61 -0.50 3.48
C LEU A 44 -2.19 -0.56 2.06
N TRP A 45 -1.39 -0.99 1.08
CA TRP A 45 -1.88 -1.21 -0.28
C TRP A 45 -2.91 -2.33 -0.35
N ALA A 46 -2.67 -3.45 0.34
CA ALA A 46 -3.64 -4.55 0.41
C ALA A 46 -4.99 -4.07 0.97
N TYR A 47 -4.98 -3.30 2.05
CA TYR A 47 -6.18 -2.70 2.65
C TYR A 47 -6.88 -1.69 1.73
N TYR A 48 -6.12 -0.85 1.01
CA TYR A 48 -6.68 0.10 0.06
C TYR A 48 -7.37 -0.62 -1.11
N LEU A 49 -6.71 -1.63 -1.66
CA LEU A 49 -7.22 -2.41 -2.78
C LEU A 49 -8.45 -3.24 -2.37
N SER A 50 -8.46 -3.84 -1.18
CA SER A 50 -9.62 -4.63 -0.71
C SER A 50 -10.89 -3.79 -0.62
N GLN A 51 -10.80 -2.55 -0.12
CA GLN A 51 -11.93 -1.62 -0.09
C GLN A 51 -12.39 -1.21 -1.49
N THR A 52 -11.46 -1.05 -2.43
CA THR A 52 -11.81 -0.67 -3.81
C THR A 52 -12.55 -1.80 -4.52
N THR A 53 -12.14 -3.06 -4.31
CA THR A 53 -12.82 -4.25 -4.87
C THR A 53 -14.22 -4.45 -4.30
N GLU A 54 -14.43 -4.21 -3.01
CA GLU A 54 -15.77 -4.25 -2.41
C GLU A 54 -16.68 -3.14 -2.95
N GLN A 55 -16.12 -1.95 -3.24
CA GLN A 55 -16.88 -0.85 -3.83
C GLN A 55 -17.33 -1.11 -5.27
N THR A 56 -16.55 -1.86 -6.06
CA THR A 56 -16.97 -2.28 -7.41
C THR A 56 -18.18 -3.22 -7.35
N HIS A 57 -18.24 -4.13 -6.37
CA HIS A 57 -19.36 -5.07 -6.24
C HIS A 57 -20.70 -4.46 -5.79
N LEU A 58 -20.70 -3.25 -5.23
CA LEU A 58 -21.92 -2.54 -4.84
C LEU A 58 -22.54 -1.73 -5.99
N ILE A 59 -21.75 -1.35 -6.99
CA ILE A 59 -22.21 -0.58 -8.15
C ILE A 59 -22.97 -1.48 -9.15
N ASP A 60 -22.63 -2.77 -9.20
CA ASP A 60 -23.32 -3.76 -10.06
C ASP A 60 -24.70 -4.21 -9.55
N LYS A 61 -25.18 -3.69 -8.40
CA LYS A 61 -26.48 -4.06 -7.81
C LYS A 61 -27.65 -3.10 -8.10
N GLU A 62 -27.46 -2.03 -8.87
CA GLU A 62 -28.57 -1.22 -9.39
C GLU A 62 -28.54 -1.16 -10.92
N PRO A 63 -29.29 -2.05 -11.59
CA PRO A 63 -30.21 -1.56 -12.61
C PRO A 63 -31.48 -2.42 -12.65
N SER A 64 -32.42 -2.27 -11.72
CA SER A 64 -33.74 -2.93 -11.86
C SER A 64 -34.87 -2.33 -11.03
N LEU A 65 -34.93 -1.01 -10.85
CA LEU A 65 -36.13 -0.34 -10.31
C LEU A 65 -36.45 0.97 -11.04
N LEU A 66 -36.52 0.89 -12.37
CA LEU A 66 -37.33 1.80 -13.18
C LEU A 66 -38.01 0.96 -14.26
N SER A 67 -39.10 0.31 -13.86
CA SER A 67 -40.14 -0.26 -14.73
C SER A 67 -41.40 0.56 -14.58
#